data_AF-A0A1B6H2E4-F1
#
_entry.id   AF-A0A1B6H2E4-F1
#
_cell.length_a   1.000
_cell.length_b   1.000
_cell.length_c   1.000
_cell.angle_alpha   90.00
_cell.angle_beta   90.00
_cell.angle_gamma   90.00
#
_symmetry.space_group_name_H-M   'P 1'
#
loop_
_entity.id
_entity.type
_entity.pdbx_description
1 polymer ?
#
loop_
_entity_poly.entity_id
_entity_poly.type
_entity_poly.pdbx_seq_one_letter_code
_entity_poly.pdbx_strand_id
1 'polypeptide(L)'
;MSNLWEKRRAPIPLSFDNFLSLGDENNVNEKVEIRDMQIWSAAKCVKVFTECVNSLRSQIRAAENEYLTWDKDDKVSMDFVAACANLRADIFGIKKLSRFEIKSIAG
;
A
#
# COMPACT_ATOMS: atom_id res chain seq x y z
N MET A 1 9.73 10.52 22.79
CA MET A 1 9.49 9.17 22.22
C MET A 1 10.80 8.39 21.96
N SER A 2 11.96 8.91 22.36
CA SER A 2 13.29 8.29 22.11
C SER A 2 13.43 6.89 22.74
N ASN A 3 12.81 6.69 23.90
CA ASN A 3 12.87 5.43 24.64
C ASN A 3 12.27 4.22 23.88
N LEU A 4 11.45 4.45 22.84
CA LEU A 4 10.84 3.38 22.03
C LEU A 4 11.84 2.65 21.12
N TRP A 5 13.04 3.22 20.90
CA TRP A 5 14.02 2.74 19.93
C TRP A 5 15.36 2.34 20.58
N GLU A 6 15.40 2.17 21.89
CA GLU A 6 16.61 1.77 22.62
C GLU A 6 17.08 0.36 22.23
N LYS A 7 16.14 -0.55 21.98
CA LYS A 7 16.41 -1.98 21.67
C LYS A 7 16.17 -2.36 20.21
N ARG A 8 15.62 -1.45 19.40
CA ARG A 8 15.18 -1.73 18.02
C ARG A 8 15.43 -0.53 17.12
N ARG A 9 15.63 -0.79 15.82
CA ARG A 9 15.87 0.24 14.81
C ARG A 9 14.74 1.28 14.80
N ALA A 10 15.12 2.55 14.78
CA ALA A 10 14.19 3.66 14.61
C ALA A 10 13.62 3.71 13.18
N PRO A 11 12.36 4.16 12.99
CA PRO A 11 11.77 4.31 11.67
C PRO A 11 12.53 5.32 10.81
N ILE A 12 12.66 5.03 9.51
CA ILE A 12 13.24 5.95 8.53
C ILE A 12 12.11 6.61 7.74
N PRO A 13 11.95 7.94 7.82
CA PRO A 13 10.93 8.65 7.05
C PRO A 13 11.10 8.45 5.54
N LEU A 14 9.99 8.24 4.85
CA LEU A 14 9.93 8.23 3.40
C LEU A 14 9.46 9.61 2.92
N SER A 15 10.14 10.18 1.93
CA SER A 15 9.71 11.43 1.27
C SER A 15 8.91 11.12 0.02
N PHE A 16 7.70 11.65 -0.08
CA PHE A 16 6.76 11.40 -1.18
C PHE A 16 7.31 11.87 -2.54
N ASP A 17 7.99 13.03 -2.57
CA ASP A 17 8.50 13.65 -3.80
C ASP A 17 9.55 12.79 -4.52
N ASN A 18 10.34 12.04 -3.75
CA ASN A 18 11.36 11.17 -4.29
C ASN A 18 10.76 10.02 -5.11
N PHE A 19 9.56 9.56 -4.77
CA PHE A 19 8.91 8.41 -5.41
C PHE A 19 8.10 8.78 -6.64
N LEU A 20 7.64 10.02 -6.77
CA LEU A 20 6.95 10.49 -8.00
C LEU A 20 7.88 10.49 -9.22
N SER A 21 9.18 10.68 -8.99
CA SER A 21 10.19 10.80 -10.05
C SER A 21 10.69 9.45 -10.56
N LEU A 22 10.49 8.38 -9.80
CA LEU A 22 10.89 7.02 -10.14
C LEU A 22 9.73 6.37 -10.91
N GLY A 23 9.77 6.49 -12.23
CA GLY A 23 8.79 5.85 -13.13
C GLY A 23 8.71 4.34 -12.90
N ASP A 24 7.50 3.78 -13.05
CA ASP A 24 7.26 2.35 -12.98
C ASP A 24 7.95 1.62 -14.15
N GLU A 25 8.74 0.59 -13.83
CA GLU A 25 9.05 -0.50 -14.76
C GLU A 25 7.78 -1.33 -14.96
N ASN A 26 6.91 -0.88 -15.87
CA ASN A 26 5.68 -1.57 -16.20
C ASN A 26 5.98 -2.88 -16.94
N ASN A 27 5.86 -4.02 -16.27
CA ASN A 27 5.83 -5.32 -16.94
C ASN A 27 4.39 -5.63 -17.40
N VAL A 28 3.99 -5.05 -18.54
CA VAL A 28 2.59 -5.00 -19.01
C VAL A 28 2.02 -6.39 -19.36
N ASN A 29 2.85 -7.44 -19.48
CA ASN A 29 2.46 -8.74 -20.04
C ASN A 29 2.21 -9.89 -19.03
N GLU A 30 2.22 -9.65 -17.72
CA GLU A 30 2.06 -10.75 -16.75
C GLU A 30 0.58 -11.06 -16.42
N LYS A 31 0.27 -12.36 -16.21
CA LYS A 31 -1.05 -12.85 -15.79
C LYS A 31 -1.46 -12.28 -14.41
N VAL A 32 -2.75 -12.07 -14.19
CA VAL A 32 -3.31 -11.44 -12.96
C VAL A 32 -2.87 -12.16 -11.67
N GLU A 33 -2.90 -13.49 -11.63
CA GLU A 33 -2.46 -14.27 -10.46
C GLU A 33 -0.98 -14.04 -10.12
N ILE A 34 -0.14 -13.88 -11.14
CA ILE A 34 1.30 -13.60 -10.98
C ILE A 34 1.48 -12.19 -10.40
N ARG A 35 0.66 -11.22 -10.82
CA ARG A 35 0.71 -9.83 -10.32
C ARG A 35 0.37 -9.72 -8.84
N ASP A 36 -0.53 -10.56 -8.33
CA ASP A 36 -0.94 -10.56 -6.92
C ASP A 36 0.11 -11.19 -6.01
N MET A 37 0.90 -12.14 -6.53
CA MET A 37 2.03 -12.76 -5.83
C MET A 37 3.31 -11.90 -5.85
N GLN A 38 3.36 -10.83 -6.65
CA GLN A 38 4.51 -9.93 -6.70
C GLN A 38 4.56 -9.00 -5.50
N ILE A 39 5.75 -8.88 -4.92
CA ILE A 39 6.04 -7.87 -3.90
C ILE A 39 6.25 -6.52 -4.60
N TRP A 40 5.54 -5.49 -4.14
CA TRP A 40 5.61 -4.16 -4.73
C TRP A 40 6.84 -3.38 -4.26
N SER A 41 7.42 -2.60 -5.18
CA SER A 41 8.41 -1.59 -4.84
C SER A 41 7.78 -0.45 -4.04
N ALA A 42 8.58 0.32 -3.30
CA ALA A 42 8.07 1.48 -2.57
C ALA A 42 7.38 2.48 -3.52
N ALA A 43 7.97 2.73 -4.70
CA ALA A 43 7.39 3.61 -5.73
C ALA A 43 6.01 3.12 -6.19
N LYS A 44 5.88 1.83 -6.50
CA LYS A 44 4.60 1.22 -6.87
C LYS A 44 3.57 1.34 -5.74
N CYS A 45 3.97 1.11 -4.49
CA CYS A 45 3.08 1.30 -3.34
C CYS A 45 2.59 2.75 -3.22
N VAL A 46 3.47 3.74 -3.39
CA VAL A 46 3.10 5.18 -3.34
C VAL A 46 2.09 5.52 -4.44
N LYS A 47 2.31 5.02 -5.66
CA LYS A 47 1.40 5.21 -6.79
C LYS A 47 0.03 4.59 -6.52
N VAL A 48 -0.01 3.31 -6.16
CA VAL A 48 -1.25 2.57 -5.86
C VAL A 48 -1.99 3.23 -4.69
N PHE A 49 -1.28 3.64 -3.64
CA PHE A 49 -1.86 4.38 -2.52
C PHE A 49 -2.56 5.67 -3.00
N THR A 50 -1.90 6.45 -3.85
CA THR A 50 -2.45 7.70 -4.39
C THR A 50 -3.71 7.46 -5.23
N GLU A 51 -3.68 6.45 -6.11
CA GLU A 51 -4.84 6.02 -6.90
C GLU A 51 -6.01 5.57 -6.02
N CYS A 52 -5.73 4.79 -4.98
CA CYS A 52 -6.73 4.30 -4.03
C CYS A 52 -7.37 5.45 -3.24
N VAL A 53 -6.57 6.39 -2.72
CA VAL A 53 -7.09 7.55 -1.98
C VAL A 53 -8.03 8.38 -2.87
N ASN A 54 -7.68 8.59 -4.14
CA ASN A 54 -8.55 9.31 -5.08
C ASN A 54 -9.86 8.55 -5.36
N SER A 55 -9.80 7.23 -5.50
CA SER A 55 -10.98 6.38 -5.69
C SER A 55 -11.89 6.38 -4.45
N LEU A 56 -11.33 6.11 -3.26
CA LEU A 56 -12.06 6.10 -1.99
C LEU A 56 -12.67 7.47 -1.68
N ARG A 57 -11.95 8.57 -1.97
CA ARG A 57 -12.47 9.94 -1.86
C ARG A 57 -13.68 10.17 -2.77
N SER A 58 -13.69 9.57 -3.96
CA SER A 58 -14.82 9.70 -4.89
C SER A 58 -16.01 8.88 -4.41
N GLN A 59 -15.77 7.67 -3.90
CA GLN A 59 -16.80 6.80 -3.32
C GLN A 59 -17.49 7.43 -2.11
N ILE A 60 -16.71 7.96 -1.14
CA ILE A 60 -17.30 8.57 0.06
C ILE A 60 -18.11 9.84 -0.26
N ARG A 61 -17.74 10.58 -1.32
CA ARG A 61 -18.51 11.73 -1.80
C ARG A 61 -19.83 11.30 -2.44
N ALA A 62 -19.84 10.16 -3.13
CA ALA A 62 -21.05 9.60 -3.71
C ALA A 62 -21.99 8.99 -2.64
N ALA A 63 -21.45 8.59 -1.49
CA ALA A 63 -22.19 8.01 -0.38
C ALA A 63 -22.89 9.04 0.54
N GLU A 64 -23.03 10.30 0.13
CA GLU A 64 -23.82 11.35 0.82
C GLU A 64 -23.59 11.50 2.35
N ASN A 65 -22.33 11.41 2.81
CA ASN A 65 -21.89 11.44 4.22
C ASN A 65 -22.08 10.14 5.02
N GLU A 66 -22.33 9.02 4.36
CA GLU A 66 -22.13 7.70 4.96
C GLU A 66 -20.63 7.32 4.99
N TYR A 67 -20.34 6.27 5.75
CA TYR A 67 -19.00 5.71 5.87
C TYR A 67 -18.78 4.59 4.85
N LEU A 68 -17.55 4.47 4.36
CA LEU A 68 -17.14 3.29 3.60
C LEU A 68 -16.84 2.15 4.57
N THR A 69 -17.27 0.94 4.21
CA THR A 69 -16.91 -0.29 4.95
C THR A 69 -15.78 -0.98 4.21
N TRP A 70 -14.77 -1.42 4.95
CA TRP A 70 -13.67 -2.16 4.37
C TRP A 70 -14.11 -3.59 4.00
N ASP A 71 -13.74 -4.05 2.81
CA ASP A 71 -13.96 -5.41 2.33
C ASP A 71 -12.69 -5.96 1.67
N LYS A 72 -12.31 -7.19 2.02
CA LYS A 72 -11.16 -7.89 1.44
C LYS A 72 -11.37 -8.31 -0.02
N ASP A 73 -12.62 -8.35 -0.47
CA ASP A 73 -12.97 -8.71 -1.84
C ASP A 73 -13.13 -7.46 -2.73
N ASP A 74 -13.22 -6.27 -2.13
CA ASP A 74 -13.08 -5.00 -2.86
C ASP A 74 -11.62 -4.74 -3.24
N LYS A 75 -11.40 -4.49 -4.53
CA LYS A 75 -10.06 -4.27 -5.09
C LYS A 75 -9.42 -3.01 -4.51
N VAL A 76 -10.15 -1.90 -4.44
CA VAL A 76 -9.60 -0.60 -4.02
C VAL A 76 -9.22 -0.63 -2.54
N SER A 77 -10.08 -1.19 -1.70
CA SER A 77 -9.86 -1.37 -0.27
C SER A 77 -8.65 -2.26 0.00
N MET A 78 -8.51 -3.37 -0.72
CA MET A 78 -7.35 -4.25 -0.57
C MET A 78 -6.05 -3.65 -1.08
N ASP A 79 -6.10 -2.96 -2.22
CA ASP A 79 -4.92 -2.28 -2.78
C ASP A 79 -4.42 -1.19 -1.83
N PHE A 80 -5.34 -0.44 -1.22
CA PHE A 80 -5.05 0.57 -0.21
C PHE A 80 -4.33 -0.03 1.01
N VAL A 81 -4.87 -1.13 1.57
CA VAL A 81 -4.27 -1.80 2.72
C VAL A 81 -2.90 -2.38 2.37
N ALA A 82 -2.77 -3.06 1.23
CA ALA A 82 -1.51 -3.65 0.80
C ALA A 82 -0.42 -2.59 0.59
N ALA A 83 -0.74 -1.47 -0.05
CA ALA A 83 0.19 -0.37 -0.25
C ALA A 83 0.63 0.25 1.10
N CYS A 84 -0.31 0.55 2.00
CA CYS A 84 0.00 1.14 3.30
C CYS A 84 0.84 0.19 4.18
N ALA A 85 0.49 -1.09 4.21
CA ALA A 85 1.21 -2.09 5.00
C ALA A 85 2.67 -2.22 4.53
N ASN A 86 2.89 -2.27 3.22
CA ASN A 86 4.24 -2.36 2.65
C ASN A 86 5.06 -1.09 2.83
N LEU A 87 4.46 0.10 2.70
CA LEU A 87 5.15 1.37 2.99
C LEU A 87 5.55 1.46 4.47
N ARG A 88 4.67 1.03 5.37
CA ARG A 88 4.98 0.96 6.79
C ARG A 88 6.08 -0.06 7.06
N ALA A 89 6.04 -1.23 6.43
CA ALA A 89 7.09 -2.23 6.54
C ALA A 89 8.45 -1.65 6.15
N ASP A 90 8.52 -0.94 5.01
CA ASP A 90 9.74 -0.27 4.53
C ASP A 90 10.26 0.77 5.56
N ILE A 91 9.38 1.61 6.13
CA ILE A 91 9.75 2.61 7.16
C ILE A 91 10.43 1.95 8.36
N PHE A 92 9.95 0.78 8.80
CA PHE A 92 10.47 0.08 9.97
C PHE A 92 11.54 -0.97 9.64
N GLY A 93 11.94 -1.12 8.37
CA GLY A 93 12.89 -2.14 7.93
C GLY A 93 12.37 -3.57 8.07
N ILE A 94 11.06 -3.76 7.97
CA ILE A 94 10.37 -5.05 7.98
C ILE A 94 10.25 -5.55 6.53
N LYS A 95 10.30 -6.88 6.33
CA LYS A 95 10.09 -7.49 5.02
C LYS A 95 8.68 -7.18 4.48
N LYS A 96 8.61 -6.68 3.25
CA LYS A 96 7.37 -6.51 2.50
C LYS A 96 6.76 -7.85 2.08
N LEU A 97 5.44 -7.85 1.93
CA LEU A 97 4.66 -8.99 1.50
C LEU A 97 3.98 -8.70 0.17
N SER A 98 3.63 -9.75 -0.55
CA SER A 98 2.80 -9.65 -1.76
C SER A 98 1.37 -9.22 -1.39
N ARG A 99 0.63 -8.68 -2.37
CA ARG A 99 -0.78 -8.33 -2.17
C ARG A 99 -1.59 -9.56 -1.75
N PHE A 100 -1.29 -10.72 -2.34
CA PHE A 100 -1.93 -11.99 -2.00
C PHE A 100 -1.71 -12.37 -0.53
N GLU A 101 -0.47 -12.36 -0.05
CA GLU A 101 -0.15 -12.67 1.36
C GLU A 101 -0.84 -11.70 2.32
N ILE A 102 -0.85 -10.40 1.98
CA ILE A 102 -1.54 -9.38 2.79
C ILE A 102 -3.05 -9.64 2.80
N LYS A 103 -3.64 -10.02 1.66
CA LYS A 103 -5.05 -10.41 1.58
C LYS A 103 -5.39 -11.59 2.48
N SER A 104 -4.52 -12.58 2.59
CA SER A 104 -4.74 -13.76 3.43
C SER A 104 -4.72 -13.47 4.94
N ILE A 105 -4.11 -12.37 5.38
CA ILE A 105 -4.02 -12.01 6.82
C ILE A 105 -4.90 -10.82 7.21
N ALA A 106 -5.33 -10.00 6.25
CA ALA A 106 -6.14 -8.81 6.51
C ALA A 106 -7.64 -9.13 6.60
N GLY A 107 -8.09 -10.15 5.86
CA GLY A 107 -9.48 -10.63 5.85
C GLY A 107 -9.82 -11.52 7.02
#